data_AF-A0A0D2LK06-F1
#
_entry.id   AF-A0A0D2LK06-F1
#
_cell.length_a   1.000
_cell.length_b   1.000
_cell.length_c   1.000
_cell.angle_alpha   90.00
_cell.angle_beta   90.00
_cell.angle_gamma   90.00
#
_symmetry.space_group_name_H-M   'P 1'
#
loop_
_entity.id
_entity.type
_entity.pdbx_description
1 polymer ?
#
loop_
_entity_poly.entity_id
_entity_poly.type
_entity_poly.pdbx_seq_one_letter_code
_entity_poly.pdbx_strand_id
1 'polypeptide(L)'
;MAWLPTYFVDTLSVDLMHAAQTALLPPLAGIAASAVAGPASDALISRGVPVAVTRKAAQTIAFMVPTVCLLAAAAGADDLPPAASVALITAALGVSSFSLAGLYCTHQDLSTKYSSALLGLTNTSGAVPGIIGVAATGMLFDATGSWAAALFLPTAFFLTTGAAVYGFAGSNSAEDFDAPGLDAPFDWETRIRGGVKGAVGGALARLGLRWPGAGVEGKGE
;
A
#
# COMPACT_ATOMS: atom_id res chain seq x y z
N MET A 1 12.22 6.69 -1.50
CA MET A 1 12.52 8.05 -1.01
C MET A 1 13.73 8.11 -0.08
N ALA A 2 13.87 7.21 0.90
CA ALA A 2 14.95 7.29 1.89
C ALA A 2 16.39 7.31 1.31
N TRP A 3 16.63 6.63 0.19
CA TRP A 3 17.97 6.45 -0.38
C TRP A 3 18.34 7.42 -1.51
N LEU A 4 17.39 8.25 -1.96
CA LEU A 4 17.58 9.15 -3.10
C LEU A 4 18.72 10.17 -2.92
N PRO A 5 18.84 10.86 -1.76
CA PRO A 5 19.94 11.78 -1.53
C PRO A 5 21.30 11.09 -1.54
N THR A 6 21.41 9.90 -0.93
CA THR A 6 22.65 9.12 -0.89
C THR A 6 23.05 8.64 -2.29
N TYR A 7 22.10 8.15 -3.09
CA TYR A 7 22.35 7.77 -4.48
C TYR A 7 22.88 8.95 -5.32
N PHE A 8 22.31 10.15 -5.18
CA PHE A 8 22.78 11.32 -5.91
C PHE A 8 24.14 11.85 -5.42
N VAL A 9 24.47 11.70 -4.15
CA VAL A 9 25.78 12.09 -3.62
C VAL A 9 26.86 11.12 -4.10
N ASP A 10 26.59 9.82 -4.04
CA ASP A 10 27.55 8.75 -4.28
C ASP A 10 27.84 8.55 -5.79
N THR A 11 26.81 8.55 -6.64
CA THR A 11 26.95 8.27 -8.08
C THR A 11 27.32 9.49 -8.92
N LEU A 12 27.09 10.70 -8.40
CA LEU A 12 27.02 11.92 -9.21
C LEU A 12 28.07 12.97 -8.83
N SER A 13 28.70 12.89 -7.65
CA SER A 13 29.80 13.78 -7.23
C SER A 13 29.51 15.29 -7.41
N VAL A 14 28.23 15.70 -7.32
CA VAL A 14 27.81 17.10 -7.49
C VAL A 14 27.52 17.75 -6.14
N ASP A 15 27.92 19.01 -6.02
CA ASP A 15 27.73 19.91 -4.89
C ASP A 15 26.33 19.79 -4.24
N LEU A 16 26.29 19.75 -2.90
CA LEU A 16 25.10 19.43 -2.09
C LEU A 16 23.86 20.27 -2.48
N MET A 17 24.07 21.50 -2.94
CA MET A 17 23.04 22.43 -3.37
C MET A 17 22.28 21.95 -4.62
N HIS A 18 22.97 21.40 -5.62
CA HIS A 18 22.35 20.86 -6.83
C HIS A 18 21.65 19.52 -6.58
N ALA A 19 22.20 18.70 -5.67
CA ALA A 19 21.54 17.46 -5.21
C ALA A 19 20.22 17.76 -4.49
N ALA A 20 20.18 18.79 -3.64
CA ALA A 20 18.96 19.23 -2.98
C ALA A 20 17.90 19.77 -3.97
N GLN A 21 18.31 20.56 -4.96
CA GLN A 21 17.41 21.08 -6.00
C GLN A 21 16.85 19.97 -6.90
N THR A 22 17.68 19.00 -7.29
CA THR A 22 17.22 17.84 -8.08
C THR A 22 16.34 16.89 -7.28
N ALA A 23 16.53 16.78 -5.95
CA ALA A 23 15.66 16.03 -5.06
C ALA A 23 14.26 16.64 -4.87
N LEU A 24 14.04 17.91 -5.25
CA LEU A 24 12.72 18.56 -5.26
C LEU A 24 11.90 18.25 -6.53
N LEU A 25 12.54 17.78 -7.60
CA LEU A 25 11.86 17.46 -8.86
C LEU A 25 10.83 16.32 -8.70
N PRO A 26 11.11 15.20 -8.01
CA PRO A 26 10.12 14.13 -7.86
C PRO A 26 8.85 14.53 -7.10
N PRO A 27 8.91 15.23 -5.95
CA PRO A 27 7.71 15.75 -5.30
C PRO A 27 6.88 16.68 -6.18
N LEU A 28 7.55 17.60 -6.92
CA LEU A 28 6.86 18.51 -7.83
C LEU A 28 6.19 17.78 -9.00
N ALA A 29 6.88 16.80 -9.59
CA ALA A 29 6.31 15.93 -10.61
C ALA A 29 5.11 15.13 -10.08
N GLY A 30 5.16 14.66 -8.83
CA GLY A 30 4.03 14.01 -8.16
C GLY A 30 2.83 14.92 -7.97
N ILE A 31 3.05 16.20 -7.61
CA ILE A 31 1.97 17.20 -7.50
C ILE A 31 1.33 17.42 -8.88
N ALA A 32 2.13 17.64 -9.92
CA ALA A 32 1.62 17.82 -11.27
C ALA A 32 0.86 16.59 -11.77
N ALA A 33 1.41 15.38 -11.56
CA ALA A 33 0.79 14.14 -11.98
C ALA A 33 -0.51 13.84 -11.21
N SER A 34 -0.56 14.10 -9.90
CA SER A 34 -1.78 13.93 -9.10
C SER A 34 -2.90 14.88 -9.52
N ALA A 35 -2.56 16.11 -9.93
CA ALA A 35 -3.54 17.06 -10.48
C ALA A 35 -4.18 16.57 -11.79
N VAL A 36 -3.50 15.72 -12.55
CA VAL A 36 -4.04 15.12 -13.80
C VAL A 36 -4.73 13.77 -13.52
N ALA A 37 -4.21 12.98 -12.58
CA ALA A 37 -4.68 11.62 -12.30
C ALA A 37 -6.15 11.55 -11.86
N GLY A 38 -6.59 12.50 -11.01
CA GLY A 38 -7.98 12.59 -10.57
C GLY A 38 -8.94 12.88 -11.73
N PRO A 39 -8.81 14.03 -12.42
CA PRO A 39 -9.66 14.37 -13.55
C PRO A 39 -9.64 13.34 -14.68
N ALA A 40 -8.50 12.71 -14.96
CA ALA A 40 -8.40 11.65 -15.96
C ALA A 40 -9.22 10.41 -15.56
N SER A 41 -9.20 10.03 -14.28
CA SER A 41 -10.01 8.92 -13.77
C SER A 41 -11.50 9.25 -13.79
N ASP A 42 -11.87 10.46 -13.40
CA ASP A 42 -13.27 10.92 -13.40
C ASP A 42 -13.82 11.06 -14.83
N ALA A 43 -12.97 11.46 -15.79
CA ALA A 43 -13.31 11.49 -17.22
C ALA A 43 -13.58 10.09 -17.78
N LEU A 44 -12.86 9.05 -17.32
CA LEU A 44 -13.12 7.67 -17.73
C LEU A 44 -14.43 7.15 -17.13
N ILE A 45 -14.71 7.45 -15.87
CA ILE A 45 -15.94 7.06 -15.19
C ILE A 45 -17.16 7.73 -15.84
N SER A 46 -17.08 9.04 -16.15
CA SER A 46 -18.16 9.78 -16.82
C SER A 46 -18.43 9.30 -18.27
N ARG A 47 -17.46 8.63 -18.90
CA ARG A 47 -17.63 7.96 -20.20
C ARG A 47 -18.24 6.55 -20.11
N GLY A 48 -18.58 6.08 -18.90
CA GLY A 48 -19.24 4.80 -18.67
C GLY A 48 -18.29 3.63 -18.37
N VAL A 49 -17.00 3.88 -18.12
CA VAL A 49 -16.09 2.83 -17.64
C VAL A 49 -16.42 2.52 -16.17
N PRO A 50 -16.58 1.25 -15.78
CA PRO A 50 -16.86 0.89 -14.39
C PRO A 50 -15.78 1.43 -13.44
N VAL A 51 -16.19 1.99 -12.31
CA VAL A 51 -15.27 2.54 -11.29
C VAL A 51 -14.21 1.53 -10.92
N ALA A 52 -14.60 0.27 -10.68
CA ALA A 52 -13.69 -0.82 -10.36
C ALA A 52 -12.57 -1.04 -11.39
N VAL A 53 -12.88 -0.88 -12.69
CA VAL A 53 -11.92 -1.03 -13.77
C VAL A 53 -11.00 0.19 -13.83
N THR A 54 -11.54 1.39 -13.68
CA THR A 54 -10.76 2.64 -13.66
C THR A 54 -9.78 2.67 -12.49
N ARG A 55 -10.22 2.31 -11.27
CA ARG A 55 -9.34 2.23 -10.08
C ARG A 55 -8.25 1.19 -10.25
N LYS A 56 -8.60 0.02 -10.78
CA LYS A 56 -7.62 -1.04 -11.08
C LYS A 56 -6.60 -0.61 -12.12
N ALA A 57 -7.04 0.01 -13.22
CA ALA A 57 -6.15 0.53 -14.25
C ALA A 57 -5.22 1.63 -13.72
N ALA A 58 -5.74 2.60 -12.95
CA ALA A 58 -4.95 3.66 -12.35
C ALA A 58 -3.86 3.09 -11.41
N GLN A 59 -4.21 2.10 -10.58
CA GLN A 59 -3.24 1.46 -9.69
C GLN A 59 -2.20 0.62 -10.45
N THR A 60 -2.61 -0.10 -11.48
CA THR A 60 -1.68 -0.87 -12.32
C THR A 60 -0.69 0.06 -13.03
N ILE A 61 -1.15 1.20 -13.56
CA ILE A 61 -0.26 2.21 -14.17
C ILE A 61 0.73 2.75 -13.13
N ALA A 62 0.25 3.05 -11.92
CA ALA A 62 1.06 3.56 -10.82
C ALA A 62 2.13 2.57 -10.33
N PHE A 63 2.05 1.29 -10.66
CA PHE A 63 3.08 0.29 -10.34
C PHE A 63 3.92 -0.12 -11.56
N MET A 64 3.30 -0.30 -12.73
CA MET A 64 3.98 -0.77 -13.93
C MET A 64 4.89 0.29 -14.55
N VAL A 65 4.44 1.55 -14.63
CA VAL A 65 5.26 2.63 -15.21
C VAL A 65 6.52 2.87 -14.38
N PRO A 66 6.44 3.01 -13.04
CA PRO A 66 7.65 3.13 -12.23
C PRO A 66 8.56 1.91 -12.34
N THR A 67 8.01 0.69 -12.44
CA THR A 67 8.82 -0.53 -12.67
C THR A 67 9.64 -0.42 -13.94
N VAL A 68 9.02 -0.07 -15.07
CA VAL A 68 9.72 0.04 -16.36
C VAL A 68 10.78 1.12 -16.30
N CYS A 69 10.47 2.28 -15.72
CA CYS A 69 11.43 3.37 -15.55
C CYS A 69 12.63 2.98 -14.66
N LEU A 70 12.39 2.24 -13.56
CA LEU A 70 13.44 1.78 -12.66
C LEU A 70 14.30 0.67 -13.29
N LEU A 71 13.70 -0.24 -14.05
CA LEU A 71 14.45 -1.25 -14.80
C LEU A 71 15.28 -0.64 -15.92
N ALA A 72 14.76 0.37 -16.62
CA ALA A 72 15.51 1.13 -17.62
C ALA A 72 16.69 1.88 -16.99
N ALA A 73 16.49 2.49 -15.83
CA ALA A 73 17.56 3.13 -15.07
C ALA A 73 18.62 2.12 -14.57
N ALA A 74 18.20 0.92 -14.19
CA ALA A 74 19.12 -0.16 -13.77
C ALA A 74 19.93 -0.73 -14.93
N ALA A 75 19.30 -0.97 -16.08
CA ALA A 75 19.95 -1.53 -17.27
C ALA A 75 20.90 -0.53 -17.94
N GLY A 76 20.62 0.76 -17.82
CA GLY A 76 21.46 1.84 -18.35
C GLY A 76 22.48 2.39 -17.37
N ALA A 77 22.62 1.84 -16.17
CA ALA A 77 23.39 2.47 -15.08
C ALA A 77 24.85 2.81 -15.44
N ASP A 78 25.47 2.06 -16.36
CA ASP A 78 26.86 2.27 -16.78
C ASP A 78 27.00 3.22 -17.99
N ASP A 79 25.94 3.42 -18.80
CA ASP A 79 25.98 4.16 -20.08
C ASP A 79 25.04 5.39 -20.14
N LEU A 80 24.12 5.55 -19.17
CA LEU A 80 23.16 6.66 -19.18
C LEU A 80 23.77 7.94 -18.58
N PRO A 81 23.55 9.11 -19.22
CA PRO A 81 23.89 10.38 -18.60
C PRO A 81 23.14 10.52 -17.26
N PRO A 82 23.76 11.04 -16.21
CA PRO A 82 23.13 11.19 -14.90
C PRO A 82 21.79 11.96 -14.91
N ALA A 83 21.67 12.94 -15.80
CA ALA A 83 20.44 13.70 -16.02
C ALA A 83 19.28 12.83 -16.53
N ALA A 84 19.56 11.81 -17.34
CA ALA A 84 18.55 10.88 -17.84
C ALA A 84 18.04 9.95 -16.72
N SER A 85 18.93 9.49 -15.84
CA SER A 85 18.56 8.69 -14.67
C SER A 85 17.70 9.48 -13.68
N VAL A 86 18.04 10.75 -13.42
CA VAL A 86 17.21 11.66 -12.61
C VAL A 86 15.83 11.82 -13.24
N ALA A 87 15.76 12.11 -14.54
CA ALA A 87 14.49 12.29 -15.25
C ALA A 87 13.60 11.04 -15.21
N LEU A 88 14.18 9.84 -15.38
CA LEU A 88 13.46 8.57 -15.28
C LEU A 88 12.92 8.33 -13.88
N ILE A 89 13.71 8.59 -12.83
CA ILE A 89 13.28 8.42 -11.45
C ILE A 89 12.21 9.45 -11.08
N THR A 90 12.35 10.70 -11.53
CA THR A 90 11.33 11.76 -11.36
C THR A 90 10.02 11.38 -12.06
N ALA A 91 10.08 10.88 -13.30
CA ALA A 91 8.91 10.43 -14.03
C ALA A 91 8.25 9.23 -13.35
N ALA A 92 9.03 8.26 -12.88
CA ALA A 92 8.56 7.12 -12.10
C ALA A 92 7.79 7.58 -10.85
N LEU A 93 8.41 8.43 -10.03
CA LEU A 93 7.79 8.94 -8.80
C LEU A 93 6.56 9.82 -9.07
N GLY A 94 6.56 10.57 -10.16
CA GLY A 94 5.39 11.33 -10.60
C GLY A 94 4.21 10.42 -10.95
N VAL A 95 4.45 9.39 -11.77
CA VAL A 95 3.39 8.46 -12.17
C VAL A 95 2.89 7.61 -11.00
N SER A 96 3.73 7.34 -9.99
CA SER A 96 3.30 6.68 -8.75
C SER A 96 2.16 7.42 -8.04
N SER A 97 2.02 8.74 -8.24
CA SER A 97 0.91 9.53 -7.68
C SER A 97 -0.46 9.14 -8.22
N PHE A 98 -0.55 8.39 -9.33
CA PHE A 98 -1.80 7.76 -9.76
C PHE A 98 -2.38 6.78 -8.73
N SER A 99 -1.56 6.30 -7.78
CA SER A 99 -2.06 5.50 -6.66
C SER A 99 -3.10 6.23 -5.81
N LEU A 100 -3.07 7.57 -5.78
CA LEU A 100 -4.10 8.38 -5.12
C LEU A 100 -5.47 8.19 -5.77
N ALA A 101 -5.52 8.09 -7.10
CA ALA A 101 -6.76 7.86 -7.84
C ALA A 101 -7.15 6.37 -7.93
N GLY A 102 -6.20 5.46 -7.67
CA GLY A 102 -6.42 4.01 -7.56
C GLY A 102 -6.74 3.59 -6.13
N LEU A 103 -5.71 3.14 -5.39
CA LEU A 103 -5.79 2.61 -4.03
C LEU A 103 -6.57 3.50 -3.05
N TYR A 104 -6.29 4.81 -3.00
CA TYR A 104 -6.87 5.66 -1.96
C TYR A 104 -8.37 5.91 -2.18
N CYS A 105 -8.81 5.99 -3.44
CA CYS A 105 -10.23 6.05 -3.77
C CYS A 105 -10.97 4.72 -3.57
N THR A 106 -10.30 3.58 -3.78
CA THR A 106 -10.90 2.24 -3.59
C THR A 106 -11.59 2.07 -2.23
N HIS A 107 -11.00 2.59 -1.15
CA HIS A 107 -11.58 2.43 0.20
C HIS A 107 -12.94 3.13 0.34
N GLN A 108 -13.11 4.28 -0.32
CA GLN A 108 -14.38 5.02 -0.34
C GLN A 108 -15.39 4.36 -1.28
N ASP A 109 -14.92 3.81 -2.39
CA ASP A 109 -15.74 3.05 -3.34
C ASP A 109 -16.24 1.73 -2.72
N LEU A 110 -15.48 1.12 -1.80
CA LEU A 110 -15.83 -0.13 -1.11
C LEU A 110 -16.88 0.09 0.00
N SER A 111 -16.67 1.09 0.86
CA SER A 111 -17.63 1.49 1.89
C SER A 111 -17.36 2.90 2.39
N THR A 112 -18.34 3.78 2.28
CA THR A 112 -18.25 5.16 2.76
C THR A 112 -18.14 5.22 4.29
N LYS A 113 -18.88 4.36 5.01
CA LYS A 113 -18.93 4.31 6.48
C LYS A 113 -17.60 3.87 7.11
N TYR A 114 -16.95 2.85 6.53
CA TYR A 114 -15.72 2.26 7.07
C TYR A 114 -14.44 2.68 6.31
N SER A 115 -14.56 3.54 5.29
CA SER A 115 -13.45 3.99 4.43
C SER A 115 -12.19 4.42 5.20
N SER A 116 -12.34 5.25 6.23
CA SER A 116 -11.22 5.73 7.05
C SER A 116 -10.53 4.62 7.84
N ALA A 117 -11.30 3.66 8.36
CA ALA A 117 -10.75 2.53 9.09
C ALA A 117 -10.01 1.58 8.14
N LEU A 118 -10.60 1.29 6.97
CA LEU A 118 -9.95 0.46 5.95
C LEU A 118 -8.65 1.12 5.45
N LEU A 119 -8.65 2.43 5.21
CA LEU A 119 -7.45 3.17 4.82
C LEU A 119 -6.37 3.16 5.91
N GLY A 120 -6.76 3.29 7.18
CA GLY A 120 -5.84 3.21 8.31
C GLY A 120 -5.17 1.84 8.41
N LEU A 121 -5.95 0.77 8.23
CA LEU A 121 -5.45 -0.60 8.23
C LEU A 121 -4.47 -0.82 7.08
N THR A 122 -4.83 -0.46 5.84
CA THR A 122 -3.95 -0.67 4.69
C THR A 122 -2.67 0.16 4.78
N ASN A 123 -2.73 1.39 5.28
CA ASN A 123 -1.55 2.22 5.49
C ASN A 123 -0.61 1.63 6.57
N THR A 124 -1.18 1.10 7.66
CA THR A 124 -0.40 0.43 8.72
C THR A 124 0.25 -0.85 8.18
N SER A 125 -0.50 -1.66 7.44
CA SER A 125 0.03 -2.84 6.76
C SER A 125 1.14 -2.49 5.76
N GLY A 126 1.07 -1.34 5.09
CA GLY A 126 2.10 -0.84 4.17
C GLY A 126 3.35 -0.28 4.88
N ALA A 127 3.21 0.29 6.07
CA ALA A 127 4.32 0.85 6.82
C ALA A 127 5.33 -0.20 7.29
N VAL A 128 4.86 -1.40 7.69
CA VAL A 128 5.73 -2.48 8.20
C VAL A 128 6.76 -2.95 7.16
N PRO A 129 6.36 -3.34 5.92
CA PRO A 129 7.31 -3.63 4.85
C PRO A 129 8.19 -2.44 4.49
N GLY A 130 7.70 -1.21 4.61
CA GLY A 130 8.50 0.00 4.35
C GLY A 130 9.70 0.12 5.29
N ILE A 131 9.50 -0.15 6.59
CA ILE A 131 10.57 -0.14 7.60
C ILE A 131 11.59 -1.24 7.31
N ILE A 132 11.11 -2.46 7.09
CA ILE A 132 11.97 -3.63 6.82
C ILE A 132 12.73 -3.44 5.51
N GLY A 133 12.07 -2.94 4.47
CA GLY A 133 12.63 -2.72 3.14
C GLY A 133 13.78 -1.72 3.16
N VAL A 134 13.68 -0.64 3.93
CA VAL A 134 14.79 0.32 4.08
C VAL A 134 16.02 -0.37 4.68
N ALA A 135 15.86 -1.08 5.79
CA ALA A 135 16.99 -1.80 6.40
C ALA A 135 17.59 -2.87 5.46
N ALA A 136 16.74 -3.62 4.77
CA ALA A 136 17.14 -4.63 3.80
C ALA A 136 17.93 -4.03 2.63
N THR A 137 17.50 -2.90 2.07
CA THR A 137 18.22 -2.20 1.00
C THR A 137 19.62 -1.77 1.46
N GLY A 138 19.77 -1.26 2.68
CA GLY A 138 21.08 -0.89 3.23
C GLY A 138 22.02 -2.09 3.33
N MET A 139 21.55 -3.19 3.93
CA MET A 139 22.33 -4.44 4.04
C MET A 139 22.71 -5.02 2.67
N LEU A 140 21.79 -4.95 1.70
CA LEU A 140 22.02 -5.47 0.36
C LEU A 140 23.01 -4.60 -0.42
N PHE A 141 22.99 -3.28 -0.19
CA PHE A 141 23.97 -2.36 -0.75
C PHE A 141 25.37 -2.62 -0.17
N ASP A 142 25.50 -2.74 1.15
CA ASP A 142 26.78 -3.03 1.81
C ASP A 142 27.40 -4.36 1.32
N ALA A 143 26.56 -5.35 0.97
CA ALA A 143 27.02 -6.64 0.47
C ALA A 143 27.37 -6.64 -1.02
N THR A 144 26.69 -5.85 -1.85
CA THR A 144 26.83 -5.91 -3.33
C THR A 144 27.61 -4.75 -3.93
N GLY A 145 27.70 -3.62 -3.23
CA GLY A 145 28.27 -2.37 -3.73
C GLY A 145 27.53 -1.77 -4.93
N SER A 146 26.34 -2.28 -5.29
CA SER A 146 25.60 -1.86 -6.48
C SER A 146 24.19 -1.40 -6.13
N TRP A 147 23.88 -0.16 -6.48
CA TRP A 147 22.54 0.42 -6.34
C TRP A 147 21.49 -0.32 -7.20
N ALA A 148 21.89 -0.87 -8.35
CA ALA A 148 20.97 -1.64 -9.20
C ALA A 148 20.53 -2.95 -8.54
N ALA A 149 21.46 -3.67 -7.91
CA ALA A 149 21.18 -4.89 -7.18
C ALA A 149 20.45 -4.64 -5.85
N ALA A 150 20.80 -3.56 -5.15
CA ALA A 150 20.25 -3.27 -3.82
C ALA A 150 18.87 -2.60 -3.85
N LEU A 151 18.58 -1.77 -4.87
CA LEU A 151 17.41 -0.91 -4.90
C LEU A 151 16.51 -1.19 -6.10
N PHE A 152 17.05 -1.17 -7.33
CA PHE A 152 16.20 -1.22 -8.53
C PHE A 152 15.58 -2.59 -8.79
N LEU A 153 16.36 -3.67 -8.71
CA LEU A 153 15.88 -5.04 -8.93
C LEU A 153 14.84 -5.48 -7.87
N PRO A 154 15.08 -5.32 -6.55
CA PRO A 154 14.08 -5.66 -5.55
C PRO A 154 12.82 -4.82 -5.67
N THR A 155 12.95 -3.52 -5.93
CA THR A 155 11.78 -2.64 -6.11
C THR A 155 10.95 -3.04 -7.33
N ALA A 156 11.60 -3.36 -8.46
CA ALA A 156 10.89 -3.83 -9.65
C ALA A 156 10.16 -5.16 -9.40
N PHE A 157 10.77 -6.09 -8.65
CA PHE A 157 10.12 -7.33 -8.26
C PHE A 157 8.88 -7.09 -7.38
N PHE A 158 8.98 -6.24 -6.35
CA PHE A 158 7.85 -5.95 -5.47
C PHE A 158 6.73 -5.17 -6.18
N LEU A 159 7.06 -4.24 -7.08
CA LEU A 159 6.06 -3.50 -7.83
C LEU A 159 5.34 -4.38 -8.87
N THR A 160 6.05 -5.28 -9.55
CA THR A 160 5.44 -6.22 -10.51
C THR A 160 4.55 -7.25 -9.83
N THR A 161 5.02 -7.84 -8.72
CA THR A 161 4.22 -8.76 -7.92
C THR A 161 3.02 -8.05 -7.30
N GLY A 162 3.19 -6.83 -6.77
CA GLY A 162 2.11 -6.00 -6.27
C GLY A 162 1.07 -5.65 -7.34
N ALA A 163 1.51 -5.30 -8.55
CA ALA A 163 0.62 -5.06 -9.70
C ALA A 163 -0.15 -6.32 -10.11
N ALA A 164 0.49 -7.49 -10.10
CA ALA A 164 -0.17 -8.76 -10.40
C ALA A 164 -1.21 -9.11 -9.33
N VAL A 165 -0.86 -9.04 -8.05
CA VAL A 165 -1.80 -9.34 -6.95
C VAL A 165 -2.98 -8.35 -6.99
N TYR A 166 -2.72 -7.05 -7.12
CA TYR A 166 -3.79 -6.06 -7.19
C TYR A 166 -4.66 -6.25 -8.45
N GLY A 167 -4.04 -6.57 -9.59
CA GLY A 167 -4.71 -6.83 -10.86
C GLY A 167 -5.57 -8.09 -10.88
N PHE A 168 -5.16 -9.17 -10.23
CA PHE A 168 -5.89 -10.44 -10.23
C PHE A 168 -6.81 -10.62 -9.02
N ALA A 169 -6.36 -10.25 -7.82
CA ALA A 169 -7.09 -10.47 -6.58
C ALA A 169 -7.88 -9.25 -6.09
N GLY A 170 -7.59 -8.05 -6.60
CA GLY A 170 -8.29 -6.84 -6.19
C GLY A 170 -9.73 -6.81 -6.71
N SER A 171 -10.70 -6.80 -5.79
CA SER A 171 -12.08 -6.38 -6.07
C SER A 171 -12.28 -4.93 -5.62
N ASN A 172 -13.08 -4.19 -6.38
CA ASN A 172 -13.48 -2.81 -6.05
C ASN A 172 -15.03 -2.70 -6.10
N SER A 173 -15.74 -3.80 -5.83
CA SER A 173 -17.19 -3.81 -5.63
C SER A 173 -17.54 -3.18 -4.29
N ALA A 174 -18.63 -2.41 -4.23
CA ALA A 174 -19.15 -1.96 -2.94
C ALA A 174 -19.54 -3.19 -2.11
N GLU A 175 -19.03 -3.27 -0.88
CA GLU A 175 -19.31 -4.37 0.05
C GLU A 175 -20.22 -3.87 1.17
N ASP A 176 -21.26 -4.66 1.48
CA ASP A 176 -22.17 -4.35 2.59
C ASP A 176 -21.63 -4.94 3.90
N PHE A 177 -20.94 -4.09 4.64
CA PHE A 177 -20.37 -4.43 5.95
C PHE A 177 -21.42 -4.51 7.06
N ASP A 178 -22.64 -4.03 6.84
CA ASP A 178 -23.73 -4.06 7.82
C ASP A 178 -24.75 -5.19 7.50
N ALA A 179 -24.41 -6.09 6.58
CA ALA A 179 -25.28 -7.19 6.17
C ALA A 179 -25.63 -8.09 7.38
N PRO A 180 -26.92 -8.46 7.56
CA PRO A 180 -27.34 -9.26 8.70
C PRO A 180 -26.65 -10.62 8.70
N GLY A 181 -25.86 -10.89 9.75
CA GLY A 181 -25.05 -12.11 9.92
C GLY A 181 -23.54 -11.91 9.79
N LEU A 182 -23.05 -10.73 9.36
CA LEU A 182 -21.61 -10.44 9.33
C LEU A 182 -21.01 -10.26 10.74
N ASP A 183 -21.81 -9.77 11.69
CA ASP A 183 -21.45 -9.64 13.11
C ASP A 183 -21.45 -10.98 13.87
N ALA A 184 -21.67 -12.09 13.16
CA ALA A 184 -21.55 -13.40 13.77
C ALA A 184 -20.10 -13.59 14.25
N PRO A 185 -19.88 -13.92 15.54
CA PRO A 185 -18.54 -14.11 16.06
C PRO A 185 -17.83 -15.21 15.27
N PHE A 186 -16.56 -14.97 14.93
CA PHE A 186 -15.76 -15.95 14.21
C PHE A 186 -15.71 -17.29 14.96
N ASP A 187 -15.52 -18.39 14.23
CA ASP A 187 -15.44 -19.74 14.82
C ASP A 187 -14.38 -19.88 15.92
N TRP A 188 -13.30 -19.10 15.84
CA TRP A 188 -12.26 -19.10 16.86
C TRP A 188 -12.68 -18.26 18.08
N GLU A 189 -13.45 -17.18 17.89
CA GLU A 189 -14.00 -16.38 18.99
C GLU A 189 -15.02 -17.18 19.79
N THR A 190 -15.88 -17.95 19.13
CA THR A 190 -16.85 -18.82 19.81
C THR A 190 -16.15 -19.91 20.62
N ARG A 191 -15.06 -20.49 20.09
CA ARG A 191 -14.20 -21.44 20.81
C ARG A 191 -13.54 -20.83 22.04
N ILE A 192 -12.94 -19.64 21.92
CA ILE A 192 -12.29 -18.95 23.05
C ILE A 192 -13.34 -18.55 24.08
N ARG A 193 -14.45 -17.94 23.67
CA ARG A 193 -15.55 -17.56 24.58
C ARG A 193 -16.11 -18.79 25.30
N GLY A 194 -16.26 -19.92 24.61
CA GLY A 194 -16.66 -21.20 25.19
C GLY A 194 -15.66 -21.71 26.22
N GLY A 195 -14.37 -21.70 25.89
CA GLY A 195 -13.28 -22.10 26.79
C GLY A 195 -13.19 -21.22 28.04
N VAL A 196 -13.31 -19.90 27.88
CA VAL A 196 -13.32 -18.93 28.99
C VAL A 196 -14.56 -19.10 29.86
N LYS A 197 -15.75 -19.22 29.27
CA LYS A 197 -16.99 -19.50 30.01
C LYS A 197 -16.90 -20.82 30.79
N GLY A 198 -16.33 -21.87 30.20
CA GLY A 198 -16.12 -23.15 30.86
C GLY A 198 -15.12 -23.08 32.02
N ALA A 199 -13.97 -22.44 31.81
CA ALA A 199 -12.93 -22.30 32.82
C ALA A 199 -13.39 -21.43 34.01
N VAL A 200 -13.99 -20.26 33.73
CA VAL A 200 -14.46 -19.38 34.80
C VAL A 200 -15.74 -19.90 35.44
N GLY A 201 -16.64 -20.51 34.66
CA GLY A 201 -17.82 -21.19 35.21
C GLY A 201 -17.44 -22.32 36.18
N GLY A 202 -16.42 -23.12 35.83
CA GLY A 202 -15.87 -24.15 36.72
C GLY A 202 -15.22 -23.57 37.98
N ALA A 203 -14.52 -22.43 37.88
CA ALA A 203 -13.92 -21.75 39.02
C ALA A 203 -14.97 -21.12 39.94
N LEU A 204 -16.01 -20.47 39.39
CA LEU A 204 -17.10 -19.86 40.15
C LEU A 204 -17.96 -20.93 40.84
N ALA A 205 -18.24 -22.06 40.18
CA ALA A 205 -18.97 -23.18 40.79
C ALA A 205 -18.24 -23.75 42.02
N ARG A 206 -16.89 -23.83 41.98
CA ARG A 206 -16.06 -24.22 43.14
C ARG A 206 -16.12 -23.21 44.29
N LEU A 207 -16.40 -21.95 43.99
CA LEU A 207 -16.55 -20.87 44.95
C LEU A 207 -18.00 -20.61 45.38
N GLY A 208 -18.97 -21.42 44.89
CA GLY A 208 -20.39 -21.23 45.15
C GLY A 208 -21.01 -19.99 44.50
N LEU A 209 -20.30 -19.37 43.55
CA LEU A 209 -20.72 -18.15 42.84
C LEU A 209 -21.29 -18.49 41.46
N ARG A 210 -22.22 -17.68 40.95
CA ARG A 210 -22.81 -17.83 39.60
C ARG A 210 -22.19 -16.86 38.61
N TRP A 211 -22.07 -17.30 37.36
CA TRP A 211 -21.62 -16.44 36.25
C TRP A 211 -22.65 -15.33 35.98
N PRO A 212 -22.26 -14.03 35.98
CA PRO A 212 -23.20 -12.90 35.89
C PRO A 212 -24.02 -12.81 34.60
N GLY A 213 -23.65 -13.54 33.54
CA GLY A 213 -24.29 -13.45 32.21
C GLY A 213 -25.32 -14.52 31.87
N ALA A 214 -25.79 -15.32 32.81
CA ALA A 214 -26.69 -16.47 32.54
C ALA A 214 -28.20 -16.13 32.48
N GLY A 215 -28.57 -14.85 32.37
CA GLY A 215 -29.96 -14.38 32.60
C GLY A 215 -30.65 -13.61 31.47
N VAL A 216 -30.09 -13.52 30.25
CA VAL A 216 -30.68 -12.68 29.17
C VAL A 216 -30.90 -13.44 27.85
N GLU A 217 -31.11 -14.75 27.90
CA GLU A 217 -31.68 -15.52 26.78
C GLU A 217 -33.00 -16.13 27.22
N GLY A 218 -34.10 -15.47 26.86
CA GLY A 218 -35.46 -15.99 27.09
C GLY A 218 -36.44 -14.99 27.67
N LYS A 219 -36.75 -13.92 26.92
CA LYS A 219 -38.05 -13.22 26.93
C LYS A 219 -38.06 -12.19 25.80
N GLY A 220 -38.19 -12.69 24.57
CA GLY A 220 -38.79 -11.95 23.47
C GLY A 220 -40.19 -12.53 23.29
N GLU A 221 -41.20 -11.74 23.61
CA GLU A 221 -42.59 -11.94 23.19
C GLU A 221 -42.72 -11.73 21.68
#